data_AF-A0A1V9ZZG0-F1
#
_entry.id   AF-A0A1V9ZZG0-F1
#
_cell.length_a   1.000
_cell.length_b   1.000
_cell.length_c   1.000
_cell.angle_alpha   90.00
_cell.angle_beta   90.00
_cell.angle_gamma   90.00
#
_symmetry.space_group_name_H-M   'P 1'
#
loop_
_entity.id
_entity.type
_entity.pdbx_description
1 polymer ?
#
loop_
_entity_poly.entity_id
_entity_poly.type
_entity_poly.pdbx_seq_one_letter_code
_entity_poly.pdbx_strand_id
1 'polypeptide(L)'
;MTHVKLSGIATLKEYKLAVEQWRQQIVVIDVDFINDVWSSDELEEFCVLLPTLPALKRMSLRWQMDIRDDLLPMPGKIMTAIASSSITDIEFDFEDWFNWDVEITKTFGAWLEDRPVEKVAFDGLFIPHDNIHAPLFCQSLLGSTELKSIAFKGGNITERFFKARHKLPDNIQAIAMDLCSEEIIPDIIASIENSRLREISLKFRQTPPVFGLPGLLAKFNSTFRSMTITIHQQKQQKQQATPIY
;
A
#
# COMPACT_ATOMS: atom_id res chain seq x y z
N MET A 1 17.49 0.78 24.21
CA MET A 1 16.76 1.96 23.72
C MET A 1 15.31 1.56 23.59
N THR A 2 14.38 2.30 24.18
CA THR A 2 12.95 1.97 24.12
C THR A 2 12.38 2.49 22.80
N HIS A 3 11.67 1.64 22.07
CA HIS A 3 10.96 2.00 20.85
C HIS A 3 9.48 2.25 21.16
N VAL A 4 8.92 3.34 20.62
CA VAL A 4 7.54 3.76 20.85
C VAL A 4 6.73 3.55 19.58
N LYS A 5 5.58 2.89 19.73
CA LYS A 5 4.53 2.81 18.71
C LYS A 5 3.38 3.70 19.15
N LEU A 6 2.98 4.62 18.29
CA LEU A 6 1.76 5.41 18.45
C LEU A 6 0.68 4.77 17.57
N SER A 7 -0.45 4.40 18.16
CA SER A 7 -1.56 3.79 17.43
C SER A 7 -2.85 4.54 17.68
N GLY A 8 -3.62 4.77 16.61
CA GLY A 8 -4.92 5.45 16.70
C GLY A 8 -4.78 6.91 17.10
N ILE A 9 -3.79 7.63 16.57
CA ILE A 9 -3.71 9.08 16.76
C ILE A 9 -4.90 9.70 16.05
N ALA A 10 -5.83 10.25 16.82
CA ALA A 10 -7.07 10.84 16.30
C ALA A 10 -6.99 12.36 16.20
N THR A 11 -6.07 13.02 16.93
CA THR A 11 -5.96 14.49 16.95
C THR A 11 -4.53 14.99 16.85
N LEU A 12 -4.35 16.23 16.37
CA LEU A 12 -3.04 16.87 16.35
C LEU A 12 -2.47 17.08 17.77
N LYS A 13 -3.32 17.34 18.75
CA LYS A 13 -2.90 17.56 20.14
C LYS A 13 -2.20 16.32 20.72
N GLU A 14 -2.77 15.14 20.51
CA GLU A 14 -2.17 13.87 20.92
C GLU A 14 -0.83 13.64 20.22
N TYR A 15 -0.78 13.91 18.91
CA TYR A 15 0.45 13.81 18.14
C TYR A 15 1.54 14.71 18.69
N LYS A 16 1.27 16.01 18.88
CA LYS A 16 2.24 16.99 19.40
C LYS A 16 2.77 16.58 20.77
N LEU A 17 1.88 16.16 21.68
CA LEU A 17 2.30 15.69 23.00
C LEU A 17 3.25 14.48 22.90
N ALA A 18 2.95 13.53 22.01
CA ALA A 18 3.81 12.37 21.80
C ALA A 18 5.15 12.75 21.17
N VAL A 19 5.16 13.67 20.20
CA VAL A 19 6.39 14.20 19.58
C VAL A 19 7.25 14.90 20.63
N GLU A 20 6.68 15.74 21.49
CA GLU A 20 7.41 16.44 22.56
C GLU A 20 8.08 15.47 23.54
N GLN A 21 7.39 14.37 23.90
CA GLN A 21 7.87 13.43 24.90
C GLN A 21 8.82 12.36 24.33
N TRP A 22 8.56 11.89 23.11
CA TRP A 22 9.18 10.69 22.56
C TRP A 22 9.75 10.84 21.14
N ARG A 23 10.04 12.07 20.71
CA ARG A 23 10.56 12.39 19.37
C ARG A 23 11.58 11.39 18.82
N GLN A 24 12.53 10.98 19.66
CA GLN A 24 13.67 10.13 19.28
C GLN A 24 13.37 8.63 19.34
N GLN A 25 12.21 8.24 19.90
CA GLN A 25 11.83 6.86 20.16
C GLN A 25 10.67 6.39 19.29
N ILE A 26 9.89 7.31 18.70
CA ILE A 26 8.75 6.97 17.84
C ILE A 26 9.26 6.30 16.56
N VAL A 27 8.94 5.01 16.42
CA VAL A 27 9.33 4.19 15.27
C VAL A 27 8.16 3.83 14.36
N VAL A 28 6.94 3.83 14.90
CA VAL A 28 5.71 3.50 14.18
C VAL A 28 4.63 4.48 14.59
N ILE A 29 3.89 4.97 13.61
CA ILE A 29 2.71 5.80 13.81
C ILE A 29 1.55 5.22 12.99
N ASP A 30 0.39 5.07 13.64
CA ASP A 30 -0.89 4.85 12.98
C ASP A 30 -1.77 6.08 13.23
N VAL A 31 -2.17 6.80 12.17
CA VAL A 31 -2.99 8.03 12.23
C VAL A 31 -4.31 7.83 11.52
N ASP A 32 -5.38 8.28 12.17
CA ASP A 32 -6.73 8.29 11.61
C ASP A 32 -7.16 9.74 11.33
N PHE A 33 -7.25 10.11 10.06
CA PHE A 33 -7.76 11.39 9.61
C PHE A 33 -9.28 11.31 9.43
N ILE A 34 -10.01 11.77 10.44
CA ILE A 34 -11.47 11.69 10.52
C ILE A 34 -12.09 13.07 10.27
N ASN A 35 -13.21 13.09 9.53
CA ASN A 35 -14.06 14.28 9.37
C ASN A 35 -14.35 14.99 10.69
N ASP A 36 -14.39 16.32 10.63
CA ASP A 36 -14.67 17.22 11.75
C ASP A 36 -13.71 17.15 12.96
N VAL A 37 -12.69 16.29 12.90
CA VAL A 37 -11.63 16.21 13.92
C VAL A 37 -10.37 16.93 13.46
N TRP A 38 -10.02 16.81 12.19
CA TRP A 38 -8.87 17.48 11.59
C TRP A 38 -9.28 18.67 10.74
N SER A 39 -8.68 19.82 11.02
CA SER A 39 -8.70 20.99 10.14
C SER A 39 -7.53 20.98 9.16
N SER A 40 -7.62 21.79 8.09
CA SER A 40 -6.53 21.95 7.13
C SER A 40 -5.24 22.44 7.80
N ASP A 41 -5.34 23.44 8.69
CA ASP A 41 -4.19 23.97 9.44
C ASP A 41 -3.52 22.88 10.31
N GLU A 42 -4.31 21.99 10.91
CA GLU A 42 -3.78 20.91 11.73
C GLU A 42 -3.07 19.83 10.91
N LEU A 43 -3.58 19.53 9.71
CA LEU A 43 -2.92 18.64 8.76
C LEU A 43 -1.61 19.25 8.24
N GLU A 44 -1.59 20.57 8.01
CA GLU A 44 -0.36 21.28 7.65
C GLU A 44 0.68 21.20 8.76
N GLU A 45 0.28 21.45 10.01
CA GLU A 45 1.19 21.33 11.14
C GLU A 45 1.68 19.89 11.34
N PHE A 46 0.81 18.89 11.14
CA PHE A 46 1.20 17.48 11.09
C PHE A 46 2.30 17.23 10.05
N CYS A 47 2.12 17.74 8.83
CA CYS A 47 3.09 17.61 7.73
C CYS A 47 4.43 18.27 8.05
N VAL A 48 4.45 19.38 8.80
CA VAL A 48 5.68 20.05 9.25
C VAL A 48 6.43 19.22 10.30
N LEU A 49 5.69 18.58 11.21
CA LEU A 49 6.29 17.80 12.31
C LEU A 49 6.78 16.42 11.88
N LEU A 50 6.13 15.78 10.90
CA LEU A 50 6.44 14.40 10.48
C LEU A 50 7.93 14.18 10.11
N PRO A 51 8.59 15.04 9.30
CA PRO A 51 10.01 14.88 8.96
C PRO A 51 10.95 15.03 10.16
N THR A 52 10.46 15.58 11.27
CA THR A 52 11.29 15.87 12.46
C THR A 52 11.54 14.63 13.33
N LEU A 53 10.93 13.48 13.01
CA LEU A 53 11.00 12.21 13.73
C LEU A 53 12.08 11.29 13.16
N PRO A 54 13.32 11.29 13.71
CA PRO A 54 14.46 10.64 13.07
C PRO A 54 14.42 9.10 13.15
N ALA A 55 13.64 8.55 14.09
CA ALA A 55 13.52 7.12 14.30
C ALA A 55 12.30 6.51 13.57
N LEU A 56 11.44 7.34 12.97
CA LEU A 56 10.19 6.88 12.36
C LEU A 56 10.48 6.02 11.12
N LYS A 57 10.00 4.78 11.12
CA LYS A 57 10.20 3.82 10.02
C LYS A 57 8.91 3.39 9.34
N ARG A 58 7.82 3.29 10.10
CA ARG A 58 6.53 2.86 9.58
C ARG A 58 5.46 3.90 9.85
N MET A 59 4.63 4.14 8.85
CA MET A 59 3.42 4.93 8.99
C MET A 59 2.22 4.17 8.41
N SER A 60 1.14 4.11 9.17
CA SER A 60 -0.18 3.75 8.68
C SER A 60 -1.07 4.99 8.73
N LEU A 61 -1.78 5.27 7.65
CA LEU A 61 -2.66 6.42 7.51
C LEU A 61 -4.03 5.94 7.04
N ARG A 62 -5.07 6.22 7.82
CA ARG A 62 -6.46 6.01 7.41
C ARG A 62 -7.13 7.34 7.11
N TRP A 63 -7.66 7.48 5.89
CA TRP A 63 -8.31 8.67 5.38
C TRP A 63 -9.82 8.48 5.38
N GLN A 64 -10.49 9.15 6.32
CA GLN A 64 -11.95 9.20 6.49
C GLN A 64 -12.42 10.67 6.45
N MET A 65 -11.80 11.46 5.57
CA MET A 65 -12.17 12.85 5.36
C MET A 65 -12.85 13.03 4.01
N ASP A 66 -13.98 13.74 4.02
CA ASP A 66 -14.73 14.10 2.83
C ASP A 66 -13.93 15.11 2.01
N ILE A 67 -14.18 15.13 0.71
CA ILE A 67 -13.60 16.15 -0.17
C ILE A 67 -14.15 17.52 0.23
N ARG A 68 -13.26 18.41 0.65
CA ARG A 68 -13.51 19.84 0.84
C ARG A 68 -12.43 20.64 0.13
N ASP A 69 -12.76 21.83 -0.35
CA ASP A 69 -11.83 22.66 -1.15
C ASP A 69 -10.52 22.95 -0.40
N ASP A 70 -10.59 23.15 0.92
CA ASP A 70 -9.44 23.39 1.79
C ASP A 70 -8.56 22.15 2.02
N LEU A 71 -9.10 20.95 1.77
CA LEU A 71 -8.41 19.66 1.93
C LEU A 71 -7.85 19.11 0.61
N LEU A 72 -8.29 19.61 -0.55
CA LEU A 72 -7.78 19.19 -1.86
C LEU A 72 -6.25 19.14 -1.98
N PRO A 73 -5.46 20.09 -1.42
CA PRO A 73 -4.00 20.03 -1.50
C PRO A 73 -3.35 19.09 -0.47
N MET A 74 -4.09 18.64 0.55
CA MET A 74 -3.52 17.87 1.68
C MET A 74 -2.90 16.53 1.27
N PRO A 75 -3.51 15.71 0.40
CA PRO A 75 -2.87 14.52 -0.17
C PRO A 75 -1.43 14.74 -0.64
N GLY A 76 -1.18 15.81 -1.40
CA GLY A 76 0.16 16.16 -1.90
C GLY A 76 1.11 16.64 -0.80
N LYS A 77 0.62 17.43 0.16
CA LYS A 77 1.43 17.86 1.30
C LYS A 77 1.85 16.69 2.19
N ILE A 78 0.94 15.76 2.45
CA ILE A 78 1.21 14.54 3.22
C ILE A 78 2.26 13.69 2.52
N MET A 79 2.11 13.44 1.21
CA MET A 79 3.10 12.68 0.45
C MET A 79 4.48 13.36 0.44
N THR A 80 4.53 14.70 0.35
CA THR A 80 5.78 15.47 0.42
C THR A 80 6.44 15.36 1.80
N ALA A 81 5.65 15.40 2.87
CA ALA A 81 6.15 15.21 4.23
C ALA A 81 6.70 13.80 4.45
N ILE A 82 6.03 12.77 3.92
CA ILE A 82 6.51 11.39 3.93
C ILE A 82 7.84 11.27 3.18
N ALA A 83 7.93 11.83 1.98
CA ALA A 83 9.16 11.81 1.17
C ALA A 83 10.36 12.46 1.90
N SER A 84 10.09 13.50 2.68
CA SER A 84 11.08 14.23 3.47
C SER A 84 11.44 13.54 4.81
N SER A 85 10.72 12.50 5.20
CA SER A 85 10.89 11.78 6.47
C SER A 85 11.84 10.58 6.35
N SER A 86 12.01 9.83 7.46
CA SER A 86 12.77 8.57 7.50
C SER A 86 11.92 7.30 7.26
N ILE A 87 10.64 7.46 6.88
CA ILE A 87 9.69 6.36 6.67
C ILE A 87 10.13 5.47 5.50
N THR A 88 10.04 4.15 5.70
CA THR A 88 10.40 3.10 4.73
C THR A 88 9.34 1.99 4.61
N ASP A 89 8.28 2.05 5.41
CA ASP A 89 7.12 1.14 5.36
C ASP A 89 5.85 2.00 5.45
N ILE A 90 4.98 1.92 4.44
CA ILE A 90 3.76 2.72 4.40
C ILE A 90 2.52 1.89 4.10
N GLU A 91 1.46 2.19 4.82
CA GLU A 91 0.12 1.68 4.59
C GLU A 91 -0.84 2.87 4.52
N PHE A 92 -1.52 3.01 3.39
CA PHE A 92 -2.60 3.98 3.20
C PHE A 92 -3.93 3.23 3.12
N ASP A 93 -4.91 3.69 3.86
CA ASP A 93 -6.27 3.16 3.86
C ASP A 93 -7.25 4.30 3.54
N PHE A 94 -7.87 4.25 2.37
CA PHE A 94 -8.79 5.27 1.88
C PHE A 94 -10.23 4.76 1.96
N GLU A 95 -11.00 5.28 2.93
CA GLU A 95 -12.44 4.96 3.05
C GLU A 95 -13.30 5.90 2.20
N ASP A 96 -12.79 7.11 1.96
CA ASP A 96 -13.41 8.10 1.09
C ASP A 96 -12.46 8.54 -0.03
N TRP A 97 -12.92 9.44 -0.89
CA TRP A 97 -12.19 9.93 -2.03
C TRP A 97 -10.90 10.65 -1.62
N PHE A 98 -9.79 10.05 -2.03
CA PHE A 98 -8.46 10.64 -1.95
C PHE A 98 -8.00 11.05 -3.35
N ASN A 99 -7.83 12.35 -3.58
CA ASN A 99 -7.43 12.86 -4.89
C ASN A 99 -5.95 12.54 -5.18
N TRP A 100 -5.69 11.38 -5.78
CA TRP A 100 -4.36 10.95 -6.21
C TRP A 100 -4.04 11.45 -7.62
N ASP A 101 -3.19 12.47 -7.73
CA ASP A 101 -2.83 13.10 -9.00
C ASP A 101 -1.40 12.76 -9.49
N VAL A 102 -0.97 13.46 -10.56
CA VAL A 102 0.35 13.26 -11.18
C VAL A 102 1.49 13.64 -10.27
N GLU A 103 1.34 14.74 -9.53
CA GLU A 103 2.41 15.31 -8.74
C GLU A 103 2.61 14.46 -7.48
N ILE A 104 1.51 13.93 -6.90
CA ILE A 104 1.57 12.90 -5.87
C ILE A 104 2.28 11.66 -6.39
N THR A 105 1.94 11.20 -7.60
CA THR A 105 2.58 10.02 -8.21
C THR A 105 4.08 10.23 -8.44
N LYS A 106 4.49 11.40 -8.94
CA LYS A 106 5.92 11.74 -9.13
C LYS A 106 6.65 11.80 -7.80
N THR A 107 6.05 12.45 -6.79
CA THR A 107 6.63 12.55 -5.44
C THR A 107 6.79 11.17 -4.81
N PHE A 108 5.78 10.31 -4.98
CA PHE A 108 5.81 8.92 -4.56
C PHE A 108 6.92 8.12 -5.26
N GLY A 109 7.06 8.25 -6.58
CA GLY A 109 8.15 7.60 -7.33
C GLY A 109 9.53 8.08 -6.87
N ALA A 110 9.74 9.39 -6.74
CA ALA A 110 10.99 9.94 -6.24
C ALA A 110 11.33 9.45 -4.82
N TRP A 111 10.33 9.33 -3.95
CA TRP A 111 10.50 8.76 -2.61
C TRP A 111 10.95 7.29 -2.64
N LEU A 112 10.36 6.48 -3.52
CA LEU A 112 10.77 5.07 -3.70
C LEU A 112 12.19 4.91 -4.24
N GLU A 113 12.66 5.89 -5.02
CA GLU A 113 14.03 5.92 -5.56
C GLU A 113 15.06 6.39 -4.52
N ASP A 114 14.71 7.36 -3.69
CA ASP A 114 15.62 7.95 -2.69
C ASP A 114 15.71 7.13 -1.39
N ARG A 115 14.68 6.34 -1.06
CA ARG A 115 14.56 5.63 0.21
C ARG A 115 14.55 4.11 0.03
N PRO A 116 15.11 3.35 0.98
CA PRO A 116 15.03 1.89 0.97
C PRO A 116 13.65 1.41 1.45
N VAL A 117 12.62 1.73 0.68
CA VAL A 117 11.23 1.38 1.00
C VAL A 117 11.04 -0.12 0.78
N GLU A 118 10.69 -0.84 1.84
CA GLU A 118 10.55 -2.31 1.76
C GLU A 118 9.12 -2.75 1.48
N LYS A 119 8.14 -1.95 1.93
CA LYS A 119 6.73 -2.33 1.90
C LYS A 119 5.85 -1.13 1.58
N VAL A 120 4.90 -1.37 0.71
CA VAL A 120 3.85 -0.41 0.38
C VAL A 120 2.52 -1.14 0.34
N ALA A 121 1.54 -0.61 1.06
CA ALA A 121 0.17 -1.08 1.05
C ALA A 121 -0.80 0.08 0.78
N PHE A 122 -1.79 -0.19 -0.06
CA PHE A 122 -2.91 0.70 -0.30
C PHE A 122 -4.21 -0.07 -0.14
N ASP A 123 -5.13 0.46 0.65
CA ASP A 123 -6.53 0.05 0.71
C ASP A 123 -7.40 1.16 0.12
N GLY A 124 -8.37 0.80 -0.72
CA GLY A 124 -9.31 1.75 -1.32
C GLY A 124 -8.75 2.70 -2.39
N LEU A 125 -7.48 2.60 -2.80
CA LEU A 125 -6.89 3.53 -3.77
C LEU A 125 -7.61 3.50 -5.13
N PHE A 126 -8.17 4.64 -5.52
CA PHE A 126 -8.84 4.85 -6.79
C PHE A 126 -8.07 5.85 -7.64
N ILE A 127 -7.57 5.42 -8.81
CA ILE A 127 -6.96 6.30 -9.81
C ILE A 127 -7.89 6.33 -11.03
N PRO A 128 -8.40 7.47 -11.51
CA PRO A 128 -9.31 7.53 -12.67
C PRO A 128 -8.77 6.86 -13.94
N HIS A 129 -9.66 6.30 -14.78
CA HIS A 129 -9.30 5.42 -15.93
C HIS A 129 -8.55 6.12 -17.05
N ASP A 130 -8.91 7.37 -17.33
CA ASP A 130 -8.32 8.12 -18.44
C ASP A 130 -7.02 8.81 -18.05
N ASN A 131 -6.45 8.45 -16.88
CA ASN A 131 -5.37 9.19 -16.30
C ASN A 131 -4.01 8.50 -16.52
N ILE A 132 -3.08 9.24 -17.15
CA ILE A 132 -1.68 8.86 -17.40
C ILE A 132 -0.90 8.49 -16.12
N HIS A 133 -1.44 8.81 -14.95
CA HIS A 133 -0.78 8.57 -13.67
C HIS A 133 -0.81 7.11 -13.22
N ALA A 134 -1.80 6.30 -13.64
CA ALA A 134 -1.84 4.89 -13.23
C ALA A 134 -0.64 4.08 -13.77
N PRO A 135 -0.27 4.18 -15.07
CA PRO A 135 0.96 3.59 -15.56
C PRO A 135 2.22 4.10 -14.83
N LEU A 136 2.30 5.42 -14.59
CA LEU A 136 3.43 6.03 -13.89
C LEU A 136 3.56 5.51 -12.44
N PHE A 137 2.45 5.34 -11.75
CA PHE A 137 2.39 4.78 -10.40
C PHE A 137 2.88 3.32 -10.38
N CYS A 138 2.40 2.50 -11.31
CA CYS A 138 2.84 1.11 -11.42
C CYS A 138 4.32 1.02 -11.77
N GLN A 139 4.79 1.87 -12.70
CA GLN A 139 6.20 1.95 -13.08
C GLN A 139 7.09 2.35 -11.89
N SER A 140 6.64 3.30 -11.07
CA SER A 140 7.37 3.74 -9.88
C SER A 140 7.57 2.60 -8.88
N LEU A 141 6.51 1.81 -8.62
CA LEU A 141 6.60 0.63 -7.75
C LEU A 141 7.56 -0.43 -8.31
N LEU A 142 7.47 -0.70 -9.61
CA LEU A 142 8.29 -1.71 -10.29
C LEU A 142 9.74 -1.24 -10.49
N GLY A 143 9.99 0.07 -10.45
CA GLY A 143 11.32 0.66 -10.55
C GLY A 143 12.11 0.62 -9.23
N SER A 144 11.42 0.44 -8.09
CA SER A 144 12.09 0.35 -6.79
C SER A 144 12.91 -0.92 -6.66
N THR A 145 14.18 -0.77 -6.24
CA THR A 145 15.13 -1.88 -6.08
C THR A 145 15.08 -2.51 -4.69
N GLU A 146 14.53 -1.80 -3.69
CA GLU A 146 14.46 -2.23 -2.29
C GLU A 146 13.08 -2.75 -1.90
N LEU A 147 12.06 -2.49 -2.71
CA LEU A 147 10.68 -2.91 -2.44
C LEU A 147 10.58 -4.44 -2.43
N LYS A 148 9.98 -5.00 -1.38
CA LYS A 148 9.82 -6.45 -1.18
C LYS A 148 8.36 -6.87 -1.16
N SER A 149 7.46 -5.98 -0.75
CA SER A 149 6.04 -6.28 -0.62
C SER A 149 5.16 -5.17 -1.18
N ILE A 150 4.19 -5.57 -2.01
CA ILE A 150 3.16 -4.69 -2.55
C ILE A 150 1.81 -5.26 -2.14
N ALA A 151 0.96 -4.44 -1.54
CA ALA A 151 -0.42 -4.81 -1.24
C ALA A 151 -1.40 -3.78 -1.82
N PHE A 152 -2.34 -4.24 -2.62
CA PHE A 152 -3.50 -3.47 -3.06
C PHE A 152 -4.77 -4.16 -2.57
N LYS A 153 -5.43 -3.54 -1.59
CA LYS A 153 -6.73 -3.94 -1.07
C LYS A 153 -7.76 -2.94 -1.60
N GLY A 154 -8.95 -3.41 -1.96
CA GLY A 154 -9.97 -2.53 -2.55
C GLY A 154 -9.51 -1.77 -3.82
N GLY A 155 -10.18 -0.66 -4.11
CA GLY A 155 -9.79 0.27 -5.18
C GLY A 155 -9.91 -0.26 -6.62
N ASN A 156 -9.19 0.37 -7.55
CA ASN A 156 -9.20 0.00 -8.99
C ASN A 156 -7.80 -0.25 -9.59
N ILE A 157 -6.76 -0.27 -8.76
CA ILE A 157 -5.37 -0.32 -9.20
C ILE A 157 -4.89 -1.73 -9.57
N THR A 158 -5.43 -2.78 -8.92
CA THR A 158 -5.04 -4.18 -9.14
C THR A 158 -5.07 -4.60 -10.62
N GLU A 159 -6.19 -4.33 -11.30
CA GLU A 159 -6.31 -4.71 -12.72
C GLU A 159 -5.26 -4.00 -13.59
N ARG A 160 -4.97 -2.73 -13.31
CA ARG A 160 -4.03 -1.94 -14.11
C ARG A 160 -2.60 -2.39 -13.91
N PHE A 161 -2.25 -2.70 -12.67
CA PHE A 161 -0.94 -3.21 -12.32
C PHE A 161 -0.57 -4.43 -13.16
N PHE A 162 -1.49 -5.39 -13.33
CA PHE A 162 -1.25 -6.58 -14.14
C PHE A 162 -1.45 -6.37 -15.64
N LYS A 163 -2.48 -5.60 -16.07
CA LYS A 163 -2.75 -5.35 -17.51
C LYS A 163 -1.61 -4.62 -18.22
N ALA A 164 -0.71 -3.97 -17.48
CA ALA A 164 0.48 -3.36 -18.04
C ALA A 164 1.55 -4.40 -18.48
N ARG A 165 1.33 -5.70 -18.22
CA ARG A 165 2.14 -6.84 -18.69
C ARG A 165 3.63 -6.73 -18.37
N HIS A 166 3.93 -6.14 -17.21
CA HIS A 166 5.29 -6.07 -16.72
C HIS A 166 5.69 -7.37 -16.03
N LYS A 167 6.98 -7.70 -16.06
CA LYS A 167 7.51 -8.74 -15.17
C LYS A 167 7.74 -8.14 -13.79
N LEU A 168 7.41 -8.90 -12.74
CA LEU A 168 7.76 -8.48 -11.39
C LEU A 168 9.28 -8.46 -11.21
N PRO A 169 9.84 -7.38 -10.63
CA PRO A 169 11.25 -7.32 -10.27
C PRO A 169 11.65 -8.44 -9.29
N ASP A 170 12.91 -8.88 -9.38
CA ASP A 170 13.47 -9.97 -8.57
C ASP A 170 13.47 -9.69 -7.05
N ASN A 171 13.39 -8.43 -6.65
CA ASN A 171 13.30 -8.00 -5.25
C ASN A 171 11.91 -8.19 -4.64
N ILE A 172 10.84 -8.25 -5.45
CA ILE A 172 9.47 -8.45 -4.97
C ILE A 172 9.28 -9.89 -4.50
N GLN A 173 8.99 -10.05 -3.20
CA GLN A 173 8.82 -11.34 -2.55
C GLN A 173 7.37 -11.63 -2.16
N ALA A 174 6.55 -10.60 -1.97
CA ALA A 174 5.16 -10.76 -1.57
C ALA A 174 4.25 -9.81 -2.33
N ILE A 175 3.14 -10.33 -2.87
CA ILE A 175 2.05 -9.51 -3.40
C ILE A 175 0.72 -9.92 -2.77
N ALA A 176 -0.09 -8.94 -2.40
CA ALA A 176 -1.46 -9.14 -1.93
C ALA A 176 -2.40 -8.25 -2.74
N MET A 177 -3.33 -8.85 -3.49
CA MET A 177 -4.15 -8.15 -4.45
C MET A 177 -5.62 -8.54 -4.28
N ASP A 178 -6.46 -7.57 -3.92
CA ASP A 178 -7.91 -7.74 -3.86
C ASP A 178 -8.57 -7.28 -5.16
N LEU A 179 -9.84 -7.66 -5.32
CA LEU A 179 -10.68 -7.32 -6.45
C LEU A 179 -10.11 -7.76 -7.81
N CYS A 180 -9.41 -8.90 -7.84
CA CYS A 180 -8.95 -9.52 -9.08
C CYS A 180 -10.16 -10.01 -9.91
N SER A 181 -10.13 -9.81 -11.23
CA SER A 181 -11.08 -10.46 -12.15
C SER A 181 -10.49 -11.74 -12.73
N GLU A 182 -11.35 -12.65 -13.19
CA GLU A 182 -10.88 -13.87 -13.88
C GLU A 182 -10.17 -13.52 -15.20
N GLU A 183 -10.55 -12.41 -15.82
CA GLU A 183 -9.98 -11.93 -17.09
C GLU A 183 -8.50 -11.55 -16.99
N ILE A 184 -8.02 -11.13 -15.81
CA ILE A 184 -6.61 -10.75 -15.62
C ILE A 184 -5.71 -11.93 -15.23
N ILE A 185 -6.23 -13.15 -15.07
CA ILE A 185 -5.43 -14.33 -14.73
C ILE A 185 -4.24 -14.54 -15.69
N PRO A 186 -4.41 -14.45 -17.03
CA PRO A 186 -3.27 -14.58 -17.95
C PRO A 186 -2.20 -13.52 -17.72
N ASP A 187 -2.59 -12.27 -17.43
CA ASP A 187 -1.65 -11.17 -17.17
C ASP A 187 -0.95 -11.35 -15.82
N ILE A 188 -1.65 -11.86 -14.79
CA ILE A 188 -1.05 -12.24 -13.50
C ILE A 188 0.01 -13.31 -13.70
N ILE A 189 -0.33 -14.40 -14.41
CA ILE A 189 0.59 -15.52 -14.69
C ILE A 189 1.83 -15.00 -15.41
N ALA A 190 1.65 -14.20 -16.47
CA ALA A 190 2.76 -13.62 -17.21
C ALA A 190 3.65 -12.70 -16.35
N SER A 191 3.06 -11.96 -15.41
CA SER A 191 3.79 -11.03 -14.54
C SER A 191 4.64 -11.76 -13.49
N ILE A 192 4.14 -12.88 -12.97
CA ILE A 192 4.83 -13.68 -11.93
C ILE A 192 5.74 -14.77 -12.52
N GLU A 193 5.68 -15.02 -13.82
CA GLU A 193 6.49 -16.04 -14.49
C GLU A 193 7.99 -15.74 -14.31
N ASN A 194 8.73 -16.70 -13.77
CA ASN A 194 10.15 -16.57 -13.40
C ASN A 194 10.45 -15.51 -12.31
N SER A 195 9.46 -15.04 -11.57
CA SER A 195 9.68 -14.15 -10.43
C SER A 195 10.26 -14.89 -9.21
N ARG A 196 10.81 -14.13 -8.25
CA ARG A 196 11.26 -14.66 -6.94
C ARG A 196 10.19 -14.57 -5.86
N LEU A 197 8.93 -14.47 -6.26
CA LEU A 197 7.79 -14.34 -5.37
C LEU A 197 7.69 -15.55 -4.44
N ARG A 198 7.52 -15.29 -3.15
CA ARG A 198 7.36 -16.29 -2.08
C ARG A 198 5.94 -16.35 -1.56
N GLU A 199 5.22 -15.24 -1.64
CA GLU A 199 3.86 -15.12 -1.16
C GLU A 199 3.00 -14.41 -2.19
N ILE A 200 1.87 -15.04 -2.51
CA ILE A 200 0.84 -14.45 -3.35
C ILE A 200 -0.52 -14.64 -2.67
N SER A 201 -1.20 -13.53 -2.39
CA SER A 201 -2.56 -13.52 -1.89
C SER A 201 -3.44 -12.82 -2.91
N LEU A 202 -4.38 -13.55 -3.51
CA LEU A 202 -5.33 -13.02 -4.48
C LEU A 202 -6.75 -13.19 -3.95
N LYS A 203 -7.51 -12.10 -3.90
CA LYS A 203 -8.95 -12.15 -3.67
C LYS A 203 -9.69 -11.72 -4.93
N PHE A 204 -10.50 -12.61 -5.46
CA PHE A 204 -11.26 -12.36 -6.69
C PHE A 204 -12.58 -11.65 -6.39
N ARG A 205 -13.00 -10.78 -7.32
CA ARG A 205 -14.33 -10.16 -7.30
C ARG A 205 -15.37 -11.27 -7.33
N GLN A 206 -16.35 -11.19 -6.43
CA GLN A 206 -17.53 -12.01 -6.55
C GLN A 206 -18.40 -11.40 -7.64
N THR A 207 -18.71 -12.16 -8.68
CA THR A 207 -19.80 -11.80 -9.59
C THR A 207 -21.06 -11.73 -8.74
N PRO A 208 -21.77 -10.58 -8.69
CA PRO A 208 -23.04 -10.51 -7.98
C PRO A 208 -23.91 -11.67 -8.45
N PRO A 209 -24.55 -12.43 -7.56
CA PRO A 209 -25.45 -13.49 -7.99
C PRO A 209 -26.46 -12.86 -8.93
N VAL A 210 -26.46 -13.30 -10.20
CA VAL A 210 -27.42 -12.82 -11.19
C VAL A 210 -28.79 -13.16 -10.63
N PHE A 211 -29.55 -12.13 -10.25
CA PHE A 211 -30.91 -12.27 -9.73
C PHE A 211 -31.86 -12.68 -10.87
N GLY A 212 -31.67 -13.88 -11.39
CA GLY A 212 -32.68 -14.66 -12.10
C GLY A 212 -33.55 -15.40 -11.09
N LEU A 213 -34.81 -15.58 -11.45
CA LEU A 213 -35.91 -16.02 -10.58
C LEU A 213 -35.91 -17.48 -10.04
N PRO A 214 -34.78 -18.24 -9.97
CA PRO A 214 -34.66 -19.32 -9.00
C PRO A 214 -33.49 -19.15 -7.99
N GLY A 215 -32.97 -17.93 -7.78
CA GLY A 215 -31.83 -17.67 -6.87
C GLY A 215 -32.15 -17.50 -5.38
N LEU A 216 -33.40 -17.67 -4.93
CA LEU A 216 -33.82 -17.38 -3.55
C LEU A 216 -33.27 -18.35 -2.49
N LEU A 217 -32.63 -19.46 -2.88
CA LEU A 217 -32.00 -20.41 -1.95
C LEU A 217 -30.47 -20.27 -1.86
N ALA A 218 -29.84 -19.39 -2.65
CA ALA A 218 -28.39 -19.16 -2.61
C ALA A 218 -27.98 -18.02 -1.66
N LYS A 219 -28.94 -17.43 -0.93
CA LYS A 219 -28.67 -16.40 0.08
C LYS A 219 -28.45 -17.08 1.43
N PHE A 220 -27.18 -17.15 1.86
CA PHE A 220 -26.74 -16.68 3.19
C PHE A 220 -25.26 -16.98 3.51
N ASN A 221 -24.44 -17.44 2.55
CA ASN A 221 -22.99 -17.62 2.77
C ASN A 221 -22.17 -17.09 1.59
N SER A 222 -22.11 -15.77 1.38
CA SER A 222 -21.14 -15.18 0.44
C SER A 222 -19.79 -14.98 1.15
N THR A 223 -19.08 -16.09 1.38
CA THR A 223 -17.70 -16.06 1.87
C THR A 223 -16.79 -15.70 0.69
N PHE A 224 -15.88 -14.73 0.87
CA PHE A 224 -14.84 -14.43 -0.12
C PHE A 224 -14.09 -15.70 -0.53
N ARG A 225 -13.89 -15.93 -1.84
CA ARG A 225 -12.92 -16.91 -2.31
C ARG A 225 -11.55 -16.25 -2.26
N SER A 226 -10.90 -16.36 -1.10
CA SER A 226 -9.51 -15.98 -0.93
C SER A 226 -8.62 -17.17 -1.32
N MET A 227 -7.66 -16.94 -2.21
CA MET A 227 -6.60 -17.89 -2.50
C MET A 227 -5.29 -17.29 -2.01
N THR A 228 -4.75 -17.83 -0.92
CA THR A 228 -3.40 -17.51 -0.46
C THR A 228 -2.52 -18.71 -0.76
N ILE A 229 -1.49 -18.49 -1.59
CA ILE A 229 -0.50 -19.51 -1.92
C ILE A 229 0.83 -19.06 -1.31
N THR A 230 1.32 -19.84 -0.35
CA THR A 230 2.68 -19.70 0.17
C THR A 230 3.60 -20.62 -0.64
N ILE A 231 4.55 -20.04 -1.36
CA ILE A 231 5.49 -20.78 -2.20
C ILE A 231 6.71 -21.14 -1.35
N HIS A 232 6.74 -22.38 -0.86
CA HIS A 232 7.92 -22.92 -0.20
C HIS A 232 8.96 -23.33 -1.26
N GLN A 233 9.89 -22.42 -1.58
CA GLN A 233 11.08 -22.80 -2.34
C GLN A 233 11.95 -23.74 -1.50
N GLN A 234 11.83 -25.05 -1.69
CA GLN A 234 12.79 -26.01 -1.15
C GLN A 234 14.15 -25.72 -1.77
N LYS A 235 15.08 -25.16 -0.99
CA LYS A 235 16.51 -25.14 -1.34
C LYS A 235 16.96 -26.59 -1.47
N GLN A 236 17.07 -27.10 -2.70
CA GLN A 236 17.83 -28.32 -2.96
C GLN A 236 19.29 -28.05 -2.57
N GLN A 237 19.67 -28.39 -1.34
CA GLN A 237 21.06 -28.56 -0.96
C GLN A 237 21.60 -29.76 -1.76
N LYS A 238 22.23 -29.50 -2.90
CA LYS A 238 23.17 -30.44 -3.49
C LYS A 238 24.35 -30.58 -2.51
N GLN A 239 24.29 -31.57 -1.62
CA GLN A 239 25.49 -32.13 -1.03
C GLN A 239 26.26 -32.81 -2.16
N GLN A 240 27.25 -32.12 -2.71
CA GLN A 240 28.30 -32.75 -3.50
C GLN A 240 29.13 -33.61 -2.54
N ALA A 241 28.88 -34.93 -2.57
CA ALA A 241 29.80 -35.90 -2.01
C ALA A 241 31.12 -35.81 -2.80
N THR A 242 32.17 -35.33 -2.16
CA THR A 242 33.54 -35.46 -2.65
C THR A 242 34.00 -36.90 -2.43
N PRO A 243 34.35 -37.69 -3.45
CA PRO A 243 35.02 -38.96 -3.22
C PRO A 243 36.47 -38.66 -2.85
N ILE A 244 36.86 -39.02 -1.64
CA ILE A 244 38.27 -39.12 -1.25
C ILE A 244 38.79 -40.40 -1.91
N TYR A 245 39.69 -40.24 -2.88
CA TYR A 245 40.56 -41.29 -3.39
C TYR A 245 41.86 -41.32 -2.59
#